data_AF-A0A3M1Q9W3-F1
#
_entry.id   AF-A0A3M1Q9W3-F1
#
_cell.length_a   1.000
_cell.length_b   1.000
_cell.length_c   1.000
_cell.angle_alpha   90.00
_cell.angle_beta   90.00
_cell.angle_gamma   90.00
#
_symmetry.space_group_name_H-M   'P 1'
#
loop_
_entity.id
_entity.type
_entity.pdbx_description
1 polymer ?
#
loop_
_entity_poly.entity_id
_entity_poly.type
_entity_poly.pdbx_seq_one_letter_code
_entity_poly.pdbx_strand_id
1 'polypeptide(L)' 'MVDTDLVARYNYDEFTPEKFRPFMNFAASPPAGERGPDFPLWRLEDGSETSLMDIVSQHVLTVVEFGSFT' A
#
# COMPACT_ATOMS: atom_id res chain seq x y z
N MET A 1 -12.69 10.67 -12.32
CA MET A 1 -12.39 12.07 -11.97
C MET A 1 -11.50 12.02 -10.75
N VAL A 2 -10.26 12.49 -10.84
CA VAL A 2 -9.34 12.52 -9.68
C VAL A 2 -9.91 13.54 -8.69
N ASP A 3 -10.19 13.11 -7.47
CA ASP A 3 -10.55 14.02 -6.39
C ASP A 3 -9.26 14.71 -5.91
N THR A 4 -9.02 15.92 -6.43
CA THR A 4 -7.82 16.70 -6.12
C THR A 4 -7.70 17.00 -4.62
N ASP A 5 -8.84 17.10 -3.92
CA ASP A 5 -8.87 17.33 -2.47
C ASP A 5 -8.47 16.07 -1.70
N LEU A 6 -8.81 14.88 -2.22
CA LEU A 6 -8.31 13.61 -1.67
C LEU A 6 -6.80 13.47 -1.85
N VAL A 7 -6.28 13.80 -3.05
CA VAL A 7 -4.84 13.74 -3.35
C VAL A 7 -4.04 14.69 -2.47
N ALA A 8 -4.54 15.91 -2.25
CA ALA A 8 -3.89 16.88 -1.36
C ALA A 8 -3.87 16.40 0.11
N ARG A 9 -4.96 15.77 0.59
CA ARG A 9 -5.04 15.25 1.96
C ARG A 9 -4.14 14.01 2.19
N TYR A 10 -3.92 13.20 1.16
CA TYR A 10 -3.05 12.01 1.26
C TYR A 10 -1.55 12.38 1.23
N ASN A 11 -1.17 13.43 0.51
CA ASN A 11 0.21 13.93 0.44
C ASN A 11 0.52 14.92 1.56
N TYR A 12 0.32 14.50 2.81
CA TYR A 12 0.64 15.32 3.98
C TYR A 12 2.15 15.45 4.22
N ASP A 13 2.56 16.60 4.76
CA ASP A 13 3.95 16.97 5.08
C ASP A 13 4.49 16.34 6.37
N GLU A 14 3.62 15.90 7.28
CA GLU A 14 4.00 15.35 8.57
C GLU A 14 3.09 14.19 9.00
N PHE A 15 3.65 13.13 9.57
CA PHE A 15 2.92 11.96 10.05
C PHE A 15 2.23 12.23 11.41
N THR A 16 1.15 13.01 11.40
CA THR A 16 0.33 13.28 12.61
C THR A 16 -0.96 12.45 12.61
N PRO A 17 -1.48 12.07 13.80
CA PRO A 17 -2.74 11.33 13.91
C PRO A 17 -3.90 11.93 13.14
N GLU A 18 -4.01 13.25 13.08
CA GLU A 18 -5.07 13.98 12.39
C GLU A 18 -5.03 13.75 10.88
N LYS A 19 -3.81 13.60 10.32
CA LYS A 19 -3.58 13.46 8.88
C LYS A 19 -3.66 12.00 8.42
N PHE A 20 -3.12 11.04 9.18
CA PHE A 20 -3.13 9.63 8.77
C PHE A 20 -4.38 8.85 9.20
N ARG A 21 -5.01 9.16 10.35
CA ARG A 21 -6.13 8.36 10.87
C ARG A 21 -7.34 8.28 9.92
N PRO A 22 -7.71 9.31 9.13
CA PRO A 22 -8.80 9.19 8.17
C PRO A 22 -8.57 8.13 7.10
N PHE A 23 -7.31 7.82 6.77
CA PHE A 23 -6.94 6.85 5.75
C PHE A 23 -6.63 5.46 6.30
N MET A 24 -6.27 5.37 7.59
CA MET A 24 -5.83 4.13 8.21
C MET A 24 -6.99 3.41 8.91
N ASN A 25 -7.40 2.27 8.37
CA ASN A 25 -8.37 1.39 9.03
C ASN A 25 -7.66 0.32 9.87
N PHE A 26 -7.03 0.74 10.97
CA PHE A 26 -6.28 -0.17 11.85
C PHE A 26 -7.15 -1.29 12.43
N ALA A 27 -8.43 -1.01 12.70
CA ALA A 27 -9.36 -2.00 13.26
C ALA A 27 -9.67 -3.16 12.29
N ALA A 28 -9.60 -2.91 10.98
CA ALA A 28 -9.80 -3.95 9.95
C ALA A 28 -8.47 -4.53 9.44
N SER A 29 -7.33 -4.11 9.98
CA SER A 29 -6.03 -4.60 9.56
C SER A 29 -5.80 -6.03 10.06
N PRO A 30 -5.22 -6.93 9.26
CA PRO A 30 -4.90 -8.28 9.73
C PRO A 30 -3.93 -8.25 10.92
N PRO A 31 -4.08 -9.16 11.90
CA PRO A 31 -3.12 -9.31 12.98
C PRO A 31 -1.71 -9.64 12.48
N ALA A 32 -0.69 -9.21 13.23
CA ALA A 32 0.68 -9.59 12.94
C ALA A 32 0.87 -11.11 13.05
N GLY A 33 1.58 -11.70 12.07
CA GLY A 33 1.79 -13.15 11.98
C GLY A 33 0.70 -13.88 11.19
N GLU A 34 -0.41 -13.23 10.87
CA GLU A 34 -1.36 -13.75 9.89
C GLU A 34 -0.95 -13.39 8.46
N ARG A 35 -1.55 -14.09 7.48
CA ARG A 35 -1.31 -13.81 6.07
C ARG A 35 -1.89 -12.42 5.73
N GLY A 36 -1.05 -11.55 5.18
CA GLY A 36 -1.49 -10.26 4.66
C GLY A 36 -2.47 -10.40 3.48
N PRO A 37 -3.18 -9.32 3.11
CA PRO A 37 -4.09 -9.34 1.97
C PRO A 37 -3.32 -9.54 0.67
N ASP A 38 -3.98 -10.11 -0.33
CA ASP A 38 -3.50 -10.07 -1.71
C ASP A 38 -4.11 -8.88 -2.46
N PHE A 39 -3.34 -8.26 -3.34
CA PHE A 39 -3.77 -7.11 -4.13
C PHE A 39 -2.93 -6.98 -5.41
N PRO A 40 -3.48 -6.35 -6.47
CA PRO A 40 -2.77 -6.19 -7.73
C PRO A 40 -1.60 -5.21 -7.60
N LEU A 41 -0.55 -5.51 -8.34
CA LEU A 41 0.69 -4.75 -8.48
C LEU A 41 1.01 -4.65 -9.97
N TRP A 42 1.76 -3.62 -10.36
CA TRP A 42 2.18 -3.42 -11.74
C TRP A 42 3.69 -3.36 -11.82
N ARG A 43 4.27 -4.11 -12.76
CA ARG A 43 5.70 -4.07 -13.06
C ARG A 43 6.06 -2.75 -13.72
N LEU A 44 7.17 -2.14 -13.29
CA LEU A 44 7.59 -0.84 -13.80
C LEU A 44 8.13 -0.92 -15.22
N GLU A 45 8.69 -2.06 -15.61
CA GLU A 45 9.36 -2.23 -16.91
C GLU A 45 8.38 -2.33 -18.08
N ASP A 46 7.29 -3.07 -17.91
CA ASP A 46 6.35 -3.41 -18.98
C ASP A 46 4.88 -3.11 -18.67
N GLY A 47 4.57 -2.65 -17.45
CA GLY A 47 3.21 -2.37 -17.01
C GLY A 47 2.34 -3.62 -16.85
N SER A 48 2.91 -4.82 -16.89
CA SER A 48 2.16 -6.05 -16.68
C SER A 48 1.68 -6.17 -15.23
N GLU A 49 0.50 -6.76 -15.06
CA GLU A 49 -0.12 -6.97 -13.75
C GLU A 49 0.46 -8.25 -13.09
N THR A 50 0.62 -8.19 -11.77
CA THR A 50 0.93 -9.33 -10.88
C THR A 50 0.23 -9.12 -9.54
N SER A 51 0.30 -10.07 -8.60
CA SER A 51 -0.20 -9.88 -7.24
C SER A 51 0.92 -9.93 -6.20
N LEU A 52 0.65 -9.42 -4.99
CA LEU A 52 1.59 -9.56 -3.88
C LEU A 52 1.88 -11.03 -3.59
N MET A 53 0.86 -11.89 -3.59
CA MET A 53 1.04 -13.32 -3.28
C MET A 53 1.81 -14.07 -4.37
N ASP A 54 1.67 -13.68 -5.65
CA ASP A 54 2.49 -14.22 -6.72
C ASP A 54 3.99 -13.98 -6.43
N ILE A 55 4.35 -12.77 -5.98
CA ILE A 55 5.73 -12.42 -5.62
C ILE A 55 6.20 -13.16 -4.37
N VAL A 56 5.40 -13.15 -3.30
CA VAL A 56 5.74 -13.78 -2.02
C VAL A 56 5.98 -15.29 -2.19
N SER A 57 5.18 -15.96 -3.03
CA SER A 57 5.31 -17.41 -3.25
C SER A 57 6.64 -17.84 -3.90
N GLN A 58 7.34 -16.91 -4.56
CA GLN A 58 8.58 -17.18 -5.28
C GLN A 58 9.83 -17.02 -4.40
N HIS A 59 9.68 -16.51 -3.17
CA HIS A 59 10.81 -16.14 -2.32
C HIS A 59 10.66 -16.72 -0.92
N VAL A 60 11.79 -17.06 -0.29
CA VAL A 60 11.81 -17.53 1.11
C VAL A 60 11.47 -16.38 2.08
N LEU A 61 11.85 -15.16 1.71
CA LEU A 61 11.58 -13.93 2.46
C LEU A 61 11.30 -12.81 1.47
N THR A 62 10.24 -12.05 1.73
CA THR A 62 9.88 -10.84 0.99
C THR A 62 9.77 -9.68 1.96
N VAL A 63 10.49 -8.59 1.69
CA VAL A 63 10.35 -7.32 2.41
C VAL A 63 9.61 -6.37 1.49
N VAL A 64 8.53 -5.76 1.97
CA VAL A 64 7.69 -4.84 1.21
C VAL A 64 7.84 -3.44 1.79
N GLU A 65 8.16 -2.48 0.94
CA GLU A 65 8.21 -1.06 1.27
C GLU A 65 7.15 -0.33 0.44
N PHE A 66 6.32 0.47 1.11
CA PHE A 66 5.34 1.32 0.45
C PHE A 66 5.85 2.75 0.40
N GLY A 67 5.82 3.35 -0.79
CA GLY A 67 6.18 4.74 -1.02
C GLY A 67 5.43 5.30 -2.21
N SER A 68 5.43 6.62 -2.36
CA SER A 68 4.93 7.31 -3.53
C SER A 68 6.08 8.00 -4.25
N PHE A 69 5.98 8.10 -5.57
CA PHE A 69 6.78 9.02 -6.36
C PHE A 69 5.99 10.32 -6.47
N THR A 70 6.57 11.43 -6.02
CA THR A 70 6.04 12.79 -6.25
C THR A 70 6.69 13.40 -7.47
#